data_AF-A0A941WPS3-F1
#
_entry.id   AF-A0A941WPS3-F1
#
_cell.length_a   1.000
_cell.length_b   1.000
_cell.length_c   1.000
_cell.angle_alpha   90.00
_cell.angle_beta   90.00
_cell.angle_gamma   90.00
#
_symmetry.space_group_name_H-M   'P 1'
#
loop_
_entity.id
_entity.type
_entity.pdbx_description
1 polymer ?
#
loop_
_entity_poly.entity_id
_entity_poly.type
_entity_poly.pdbx_seq_one_letter_code
_entity_poly.pdbx_strand_id
1 'polypeptide(L)'
;FHIALPEYNQAASDETAILVGTRKEKACAPQLNSGLFASMKEMGDIQGVFVGHDHDDDYAVYWKGILLAYGRYTGGNTVYNNLTNGARVIEMTEGENGFKTWIRLKGNEIINKVNYPSDFIKKKD
;
A
#
# COMPACT_ATOMS: atom_id res chain seq x y z
N PHE A 1 -4.79 9.79 -6.04
CA PHE A 1 -5.68 10.28 -4.96
C PHE A 1 -5.03 9.96 -3.62
N HIS A 2 -5.43 10.61 -2.53
CA HIS A 2 -4.75 10.50 -1.22
C HIS A 2 -5.45 9.56 -0.22
N ILE A 3 -6.79 9.51 -0.25
CA ILE A 3 -7.61 8.71 0.68
C ILE A 3 -7.75 7.28 0.15
N ALA A 4 -7.70 6.30 1.05
CA ALA A 4 -7.85 4.89 0.71
C ALA A 4 -9.22 4.54 0.09
N LEU A 5 -9.21 3.55 -0.80
CA LEU A 5 -10.44 2.93 -1.32
C LEU A 5 -11.07 2.00 -0.26
N PRO A 6 -12.38 1.71 -0.33
CA PRO A 6 -13.03 0.74 0.56
C PRO A 6 -12.31 -0.62 0.61
N GLU A 7 -11.67 -1.03 -0.49
CA GLU A 7 -10.93 -2.28 -0.62
C GLU A 7 -9.71 -2.39 0.29
N TYR A 8 -9.14 -1.28 0.77
CA TYR A 8 -8.07 -1.34 1.78
C TYR A 8 -8.56 -1.94 3.10
N ASN A 9 -9.79 -1.59 3.51
CA ASN A 9 -10.42 -2.17 4.69
C ASN A 9 -10.84 -3.62 4.46
N GLN A 10 -11.35 -3.95 3.27
CA GLN A 10 -11.69 -5.33 2.92
C GLN A 10 -10.46 -6.24 2.95
N ALA A 11 -9.37 -5.82 2.32
CA ALA A 11 -8.11 -6.56 2.27
C ALA A 11 -7.51 -6.75 3.66
N ALA A 12 -7.51 -5.71 4.50
CA ALA A 12 -6.97 -5.79 5.85
C ALA A 12 -7.82 -6.66 6.81
N SER A 13 -9.08 -6.94 6.48
CA SER A 13 -9.96 -7.82 7.25
C SER A 13 -9.91 -9.28 6.79
N ASP A 14 -9.23 -9.58 5.69
CA ASP A 14 -9.12 -10.93 5.14
C ASP A 14 -7.87 -11.62 5.69
N GLU A 15 -8.04 -12.70 6.44
CA GLU A 15 -6.94 -13.46 7.07
C GLU A 15 -6.01 -14.13 6.04
N THR A 16 -6.45 -14.26 4.79
CA THR A 16 -5.63 -14.83 3.71
C THR A 16 -4.80 -13.78 2.98
N ALA A 17 -5.06 -12.50 3.20
CA ALA A 17 -4.33 -11.42 2.55
C ALA A 17 -2.96 -11.22 3.19
N ILE A 18 -1.91 -11.28 2.38
CA ILE A 18 -0.54 -11.03 2.83
C ILE A 18 -0.35 -9.52 2.98
N LEU A 19 -0.30 -9.05 4.22
CA LEU A 19 -0.07 -7.66 4.59
C LEU A 19 1.36 -7.48 5.10
N VAL A 20 2.12 -6.59 4.47
CA VAL A 20 3.51 -6.26 4.84
C VAL A 20 3.57 -4.84 5.34
N GLY A 21 3.86 -4.66 6.63
CA GLY A 21 4.06 -3.37 7.28
C GLY A 21 3.14 -3.15 8.46
N THR A 22 2.92 -1.89 8.81
CA THR A 22 2.17 -1.47 9.99
C THR A 22 0.76 -1.08 9.61
N ARG A 23 -0.22 -1.62 10.34
CA ARG A 23 -1.59 -1.12 10.36
C ARG A 23 -2.00 -0.93 11.81
N LYS A 24 -2.13 0.32 12.26
CA LYS A 24 -2.51 0.66 13.64
C LYS A 24 -3.86 1.34 13.73
N GLU A 25 -4.44 1.72 12.61
CA GLU A 25 -5.77 2.30 12.56
C GLU A 25 -6.61 1.70 11.43
N LYS A 26 -7.89 2.09 11.41
CA LYS A 26 -8.79 1.71 10.33
C LYS A 26 -8.70 2.80 9.28
N ALA A 27 -8.37 2.42 8.05
CA ALA A 27 -8.37 3.31 6.90
C ALA A 27 -9.65 4.16 6.83
N CYS A 28 -9.49 5.48 6.70
CA CYS A 28 -10.60 6.44 6.55
C CYS A 28 -11.19 6.42 5.12
N ALA A 29 -11.56 5.23 4.65
CA ALA A 29 -12.14 5.03 3.34
C ALA A 29 -13.60 5.53 3.27
N PRO A 30 -14.06 5.99 2.09
CA PRO A 30 -15.46 6.37 1.91
C PRO A 30 -16.38 5.18 2.16
N GLN A 31 -17.58 5.44 2.68
CA GLN A 31 -18.57 4.39 2.95
C GLN A 31 -19.27 3.91 1.67
N LEU A 32 -19.47 4.80 0.70
CA LEU A 32 -20.01 4.45 -0.61
C LEU A 32 -18.88 3.92 -1.51
N ASN A 33 -19.02 2.68 -1.97
CA ASN A 33 -18.17 2.14 -3.01
C ASN A 33 -18.79 2.39 -4.39
N SER A 34 -18.27 3.39 -5.11
CA SER A 34 -18.74 3.75 -6.45
C SER A 34 -18.13 2.92 -7.58
N GLY A 35 -17.29 1.92 -7.26
CA GLY A 35 -16.75 0.97 -8.24
C GLY A 35 -15.38 1.30 -8.82
N LEU A 36 -14.65 2.31 -8.30
CA LEU A 36 -13.34 2.70 -8.85
C LEU A 36 -12.33 1.53 -8.85
N PHE A 37 -12.26 0.74 -7.77
CA PHE A 37 -11.40 -0.44 -7.72
C PHE A 37 -11.81 -1.50 -8.75
N ALA A 38 -13.12 -1.71 -8.93
CA ALA A 38 -13.62 -2.64 -9.93
C ALA A 38 -13.19 -2.22 -11.34
N SER A 39 -13.32 -0.94 -11.68
CA SER A 39 -12.82 -0.40 -12.95
C SER A 39 -11.31 -0.58 -13.11
N MET A 40 -10.52 -0.33 -12.07
CA MET A 40 -9.07 -0.58 -12.10
C MET A 40 -8.72 -2.04 -12.36
N LYS A 41 -9.46 -2.95 -11.71
CA LYS A 41 -9.31 -4.39 -11.88
C LYS A 41 -9.67 -4.85 -13.30
N GLU A 42 -10.73 -4.29 -13.86
CA GLU A 42 -11.21 -4.60 -15.21
C GLU A 42 -10.27 -4.09 -16.31
N MET A 43 -9.56 -2.96 -16.10
CA MET A 43 -8.55 -2.46 -17.04
C MET A 43 -7.38 -3.44 -17.23
N GLY A 44 -7.00 -4.16 -16.17
CA GLY A 44 -6.03 -5.27 -16.24
C GLY A 44 -4.55 -4.87 -16.30
N ASP A 45 -4.23 -3.58 -16.38
CA ASP A 45 -2.88 -3.03 -16.45
C ASP A 45 -2.43 -2.30 -15.16
N ILE A 46 -3.35 -2.07 -14.23
CA ILE A 46 -3.05 -1.45 -12.93
C ILE A 46 -2.33 -2.44 -12.01
N GLN A 47 -1.06 -2.17 -11.71
CA GLN A 47 -0.25 -3.02 -10.84
C GLN A 47 -0.36 -2.66 -9.35
N GLY A 48 -0.57 -1.38 -9.04
CA GLY A 48 -0.64 -0.93 -7.66
C GLY A 48 -1.34 0.41 -7.49
N VAL A 49 -1.90 0.62 -6.30
CA VAL A 49 -2.56 1.84 -5.84
C VAL A 49 -1.84 2.30 -4.57
N PHE A 50 -1.45 3.57 -4.54
CA PHE A 50 -0.69 4.14 -3.43
C PHE A 50 -1.45 5.31 -2.81
N VAL A 51 -1.63 5.28 -1.49
CA VAL A 51 -2.43 6.24 -0.72
C VAL A 51 -1.69 6.71 0.55
N GLY A 52 -2.28 7.63 1.28
CA GLY A 52 -1.82 8.08 2.60
C GLY A 52 -3.02 8.37 3.48
N HIS A 53 -3.08 9.56 4.08
CA HIS A 53 -4.15 10.08 4.92
C HIS A 53 -4.10 9.63 6.37
N ASP A 54 -4.08 8.32 6.60
CA ASP A 54 -3.97 7.72 7.93
C ASP A 54 -2.47 7.64 8.30
N HIS A 55 -2.05 8.27 9.40
CA HIS A 55 -0.62 8.48 9.69
C HIS A 55 0.06 7.29 10.38
N ASP A 56 -0.72 6.39 10.96
CA ASP A 56 -0.22 5.22 11.69
C ASP A 56 -0.26 3.93 10.85
N ASP A 57 -0.54 4.06 9.54
CA ASP A 57 -0.52 2.98 8.57
C ASP A 57 0.61 3.18 7.55
N ASP A 58 1.33 2.11 7.19
CA ASP A 58 2.33 2.10 6.09
C ASP A 58 2.38 0.77 5.34
N TYR A 59 1.37 -0.07 5.52
CA TYR A 59 1.35 -1.41 4.99
C TYR A 59 1.16 -1.47 3.46
N ALA A 60 1.56 -2.58 2.87
CA ALA A 60 1.17 -2.99 1.52
C ALA A 60 0.47 -4.34 1.59
N VAL A 61 -0.61 -4.50 0.83
CA VAL A 61 -1.40 -5.73 0.77
C VAL A 61 -1.78 -6.03 -0.67
N TYR A 62 -1.56 -7.28 -1.10
CA TYR A 62 -1.99 -7.70 -2.43
C TYR A 62 -3.46 -8.11 -2.37
N TRP A 63 -4.31 -7.38 -3.11
CA TRP A 63 -5.74 -7.58 -3.08
C TRP A 63 -6.30 -7.75 -4.47
N LYS A 64 -6.89 -8.93 -4.72
CA LYS A 64 -7.59 -9.26 -5.96
C LYS A 64 -6.82 -8.82 -7.22
N GLY A 65 -5.51 -9.01 -7.29
CA GLY A 65 -4.73 -8.67 -8.49
C GLY A 65 -3.99 -7.34 -8.48
N ILE A 66 -4.22 -6.47 -7.51
CA ILE A 66 -3.61 -5.13 -7.42
C ILE A 66 -2.93 -4.98 -6.06
N LEU A 67 -1.72 -4.42 -6.03
CA LEU A 67 -1.08 -4.07 -4.76
C LEU A 67 -1.68 -2.78 -4.19
N LEU A 68 -2.29 -2.85 -3.01
CA LEU A 68 -2.80 -1.68 -2.28
C LEU A 68 -1.77 -1.28 -1.21
N ALA A 69 -1.18 -0.10 -1.33
CA ALA A 69 -0.09 0.33 -0.45
C ALA A 69 -0.34 1.71 0.19
N TYR A 70 -0.09 1.80 1.49
CA TYR A 70 -0.01 3.03 2.25
C TYR A 70 1.41 3.61 2.21
N GLY A 71 1.50 4.92 2.05
CA GLY A 71 2.71 5.70 2.31
C GLY A 71 3.06 5.73 3.79
N ARG A 72 4.15 6.41 4.13
CA ARG A 72 4.51 6.75 5.51
C ARG A 72 4.35 8.27 5.68
N TYR A 73 3.87 8.72 6.84
CA TYR A 73 3.73 10.15 7.12
C TYR A 73 5.11 10.84 7.26
N THR A 74 5.39 11.80 6.38
CA THR A 74 6.68 12.51 6.32
C THR A 74 6.74 13.75 7.22
N GLY A 75 5.60 14.29 7.66
CA GLY A 75 5.51 15.62 8.27
C GLY A 75 6.04 15.74 9.70
N GLY A 76 5.84 16.90 10.32
CA GLY A 76 6.34 17.22 11.67
C GLY A 76 5.40 16.78 12.80
N ASN A 77 5.76 17.16 14.03
CA ASN A 77 4.97 16.87 15.24
C ASN A 77 3.87 17.92 15.50
N THR A 78 3.03 18.17 14.49
CA THR A 78 1.90 19.12 14.56
C THR A 78 0.54 18.44 14.49
N VAL A 79 0.53 17.13 14.26
CA VAL A 79 -0.62 16.24 14.15
C VAL A 79 -0.21 14.89 14.74
N TYR A 80 -1.15 13.98 14.96
CA TYR A 80 -0.82 12.64 15.44
C TYR A 80 0.14 11.94 14.45
N ASN A 81 1.16 11.27 14.98
CA ASN A 81 2.21 10.58 14.22
C ASN A 81 2.92 9.56 15.13
N ASN A 82 2.21 8.50 15.52
CA ASN A 82 2.72 7.53 16.50
C ASN A 82 3.82 6.62 15.95
N LEU A 83 4.17 6.77 14.67
CA LEU A 83 5.23 6.05 13.99
C LEU A 83 6.32 7.03 13.54
N THR A 84 7.57 6.57 13.58
CA THR A 84 8.71 7.34 13.08
C THR A 84 8.43 7.82 11.66
N ASN A 85 8.61 9.11 11.43
CA ASN A 85 8.38 9.69 10.12
C ASN A 85 9.23 9.02 9.04
N GLY A 86 8.73 9.04 7.81
CA GLY A 86 9.42 8.48 6.67
C GLY A 86 8.58 8.65 5.42
N ALA A 87 8.98 7.97 4.35
CA ALA A 87 8.24 7.96 3.09
C ALA A 87 8.25 6.55 2.49
N ARG A 88 7.27 6.26 1.63
CA ARG A 88 7.33 5.09 0.76
C ARG A 88 8.11 5.45 -0.50
N VAL A 89 9.11 4.64 -0.82
CA VAL A 89 9.82 4.68 -2.10
C VAL A 89 9.19 3.64 -3.02
N ILE A 90 9.05 4.00 -4.30
CA ILE A 90 8.57 3.12 -5.36
C ILE A 90 9.66 3.14 -6.43
N GLU A 91 10.25 1.98 -6.70
CA GLU A 91 11.32 1.79 -7.68
C GLU A 91 10.78 0.94 -8.83
N MET A 92 10.83 1.50 -10.03
CA MET A 92 10.43 0.85 -11.27
C MET A 92 11.62 0.86 -12.23
N THR A 93 11.79 -0.23 -12.97
CA THR A 93 12.79 -0.32 -14.03
C THR A 93 12.07 -0.24 -15.38
N GLU A 94 12.54 0.62 -16.27
CA GLU A 94 12.00 0.70 -17.63
C GLU A 94 12.15 -0.66 -18.34
N GLY A 95 11.08 -1.12 -18.99
CA GLY A 95 11.05 -2.40 -19.69
C GLY A 95 10.81 -3.63 -18.79
N GLU A 96 10.80 -3.48 -17.47
CA GLU A 96 10.49 -4.58 -16.55
C GLU A 96 9.03 -4.50 -16.07
N ASN A 97 8.38 -5.67 -15.98
CA ASN A 97 7.04 -5.78 -15.45
C ASN A 97 7.09 -5.94 -13.93
N GLY A 98 6.63 -4.94 -13.19
CA GLY A 98 6.58 -4.95 -11.73
C GLY A 98 7.39 -3.81 -11.12
N PHE A 99 7.53 -3.82 -9.81
CA PHE A 99 8.22 -2.77 -9.08
C PHE A 99 8.64 -3.23 -7.68
N LYS A 100 9.59 -2.51 -7.09
CA LYS A 100 9.93 -2.65 -5.67
C LYS A 100 9.40 -1.46 -4.91
N THR A 101 9.05 -1.68 -3.65
CA THR A 101 8.64 -0.58 -2.77
C THR A 101 9.01 -0.87 -1.33
N TRP A 102 9.35 0.18 -0.58
CA TRP A 102 9.76 0.07 0.82
C TRP A 102 9.48 1.38 1.55
N ILE A 103 9.55 1.35 2.87
CA ILE A 103 9.51 2.56 3.70
C ILE A 103 10.93 2.95 4.06
N ARG A 104 11.26 4.22 3.81
CA ARG A 104 12.50 4.85 4.27
C ARG A 104 12.16 5.80 5.42
N LEU A 105 12.61 5.46 6.61
CA LEU A 105 12.40 6.27 7.81
C LEU A 105 13.39 7.43 7.89
N LYS A 106 13.01 8.45 8.67
CA LYS A 106 13.90 9.49 9.16
C LYS A 106 15.06 8.81 9.90
N GLY A 107 16.30 9.05 9.45
CA GLY A 107 17.48 8.32 9.93
C GLY A 107 18.01 7.26 8.97
N ASN A 108 17.44 7.16 7.75
CA ASN A 108 17.89 6.27 6.67
C ASN A 108 17.62 4.77 6.87
N GLU A 109 16.92 4.38 7.92
CA GLU A 109 16.45 3.00 8.07
C GLU A 109 15.46 2.64 6.95
N ILE A 110 15.56 1.41 6.43
CA ILE A 110 14.66 0.87 5.43
C ILE A 110 13.91 -0.32 6.02
N ILE A 111 12.58 -0.27 6.00
CA ILE A 111 11.69 -1.33 6.48
C ILE A 111 10.63 -1.68 5.41
N ASN A 112 9.89 -2.77 5.64
CA ASN A 112 8.70 -3.14 4.85
C ASN A 112 8.97 -3.23 3.34
N LYS A 113 10.10 -3.83 2.96
CA LYS A 113 10.45 -4.08 1.56
C LYS A 113 9.49 -5.07 0.93
N VAL A 114 9.07 -4.76 -0.28
CA VAL A 114 8.15 -5.55 -1.10
C VAL A 114 8.66 -5.55 -2.54
N ASN A 115 8.68 -6.71 -3.17
CA ASN A 115 8.97 -6.93 -4.58
C ASN A 115 7.70 -7.46 -5.26
N TYR A 116 7.03 -6.60 -6.02
CA TYR A 116 5.85 -6.97 -6.78
C TYR A 116 6.25 -7.42 -8.20
N PRO A 117 5.73 -8.55 -8.72
CA PRO A 117 4.73 -9.44 -8.12
C PRO A 117 5.30 -10.61 -7.29
N SER A 118 6.63 -10.80 -7.25
CA SER A 118 7.27 -12.02 -6.75
C SER A 118 6.94 -12.39 -5.30
N ASP A 119 6.71 -11.40 -4.44
CA ASP A 119 6.44 -11.63 -3.01
C ASP A 119 5.00 -12.11 -2.77
N PHE A 120 4.11 -11.98 -3.75
CA PHE A 120 2.67 -12.30 -3.60
C PHE A 120 2.16 -13.34 -4.59
N ILE A 121 2.77 -13.43 -5.77
CA ILE A 121 2.36 -14.36 -6.82
C ILE A 121 3.42 -15.44 -6.94
N LYS A 122 3.09 -16.66 -6.48
CA LYS A 122 3.90 -17.83 -6.78
C LYS A 122 3.81 -18.12 -8.27
N LYS A 123 4.96 -18.28 -8.94
CA LYS A 123 4.99 -18.81 -10.31
C LYS A 123 4.34 -20.20 -10.25
N LYS A 124 3.36 -20.45 -11.13
CA LYS A 124 2.95 -21.83 -11.41
C LYS A 124 4.05 -22.41 -12.30
N ASP A 125 4.63 -23.52 -11.85
CA ASP A 125 5.54 -24.35 -12.65
C ASP A 125 4.83 -24.89 -13.90
#